data_AF-A0A4R6BRX2-F1
#
_entry.id   AF-A0A4R6BRX2-F1
#
_cell.length_a   1.000
_cell.length_b   1.000
_cell.length_c   1.000
_cell.angle_alpha   90.00
_cell.angle_beta   90.00
_cell.angle_gamma   90.00
#
_symmetry.space_group_name_H-M   'P 1'
#
loop_
_entity.id
_entity.type
_entity.pdbx_description
1 polymer ?
#
loop_
_entity_poly.entity_id
_entity_poly.type
_entity_poly.pdbx_seq_one_letter_code
_entity_poly.pdbx_strand_id
1 'polypeptide(L)'
;VIMFGGGGYNIWRVVPRAWSHVFLSLIDQPIQSGYLPLEWINKWKHYSSELLPKRWEDRLNDYTYVPRTKEISEKNKKLALHIASWYESTRQ
;
A
#
# COMPACT_ATOMS: atom_id res chain seq x y z
N VAL A 1 7.96 9.33 12.95
CA VAL A 1 7.87 8.65 11.64
C VAL A 1 7.09 9.55 10.70
N ILE A 2 7.61 9.87 9.51
CA ILE A 2 6.89 10.64 8.49
C ILE A 2 6.56 9.68 7.36
N MET A 3 5.28 9.64 6.95
CA MET A 3 4.79 8.73 5.93
C MET A 3 4.17 9.49 4.78
N PHE A 4 4.71 9.27 3.59
CA PHE A 4 4.20 9.84 2.35
C PHE A 4 3.43 8.78 1.58
N GLY A 5 2.24 9.13 1.08
CA GLY A 5 1.56 8.31 0.07
C GLY A 5 2.19 8.49 -1.31
N GLY A 6 1.86 7.59 -2.24
CA GLY A 6 2.11 7.75 -3.68
C GLY A 6 0.80 7.80 -4.47
N GLY A 7 0.84 8.29 -5.72
CA GLY A 7 -0.29 8.27 -6.64
C GLY A 7 -0.38 6.97 -7.46
N GLY A 8 -1.57 6.64 -7.97
CA GLY A 8 -1.78 5.49 -8.87
C GLY A 8 -2.49 4.28 -8.26
N TYR A 9 -3.00 4.40 -7.04
CA TYR A 9 -3.76 3.35 -6.36
C TYR A 9 -5.25 3.65 -6.34
N ASN A 10 -6.05 2.59 -6.35
CA ASN A 10 -7.48 2.69 -6.13
C ASN A 10 -7.77 3.23 -4.71
N ILE A 11 -8.30 4.46 -4.65
CA ILE A 11 -8.52 5.20 -3.40
C ILE A 11 -9.50 4.50 -2.45
N TRP A 12 -10.36 3.62 -2.97
CA TRP A 12 -11.38 2.92 -2.19
C TRP A 12 -10.93 1.54 -1.73
N ARG A 13 -10.13 0.85 -2.55
CA ARG A 13 -9.66 -0.50 -2.23
C ARG A 13 -8.44 -0.51 -1.32
N VAL A 14 -7.43 0.31 -1.60
CA VAL A 14 -6.10 0.13 -0.98
C VAL A 14 -5.85 1.13 0.13
N VAL A 15 -6.13 2.40 -0.13
CA VAL A 15 -5.72 3.52 0.73
C VAL A 15 -6.24 3.38 2.17
N PRO A 16 -7.54 3.12 2.43
CA PRO A 16 -8.05 3.11 3.80
C PRO A 16 -7.49 1.96 4.64
N ARG A 17 -7.31 0.78 4.05
CA ARG A 17 -6.75 -0.40 4.73
C ARG A 17 -5.26 -0.22 5.01
N ALA A 18 -4.50 0.25 4.02
CA ALA A 18 -3.06 0.49 4.19
C ALA A 18 -2.79 1.51 5.30
N TRP A 19 -3.51 2.64 5.32
CA TRP A 19 -3.38 3.65 6.38
C TRP A 19 -3.89 3.16 7.73
N SER A 20 -4.90 2.30 7.76
CA SER A 20 -5.35 1.67 9.00
C SER A 20 -4.26 0.78 9.59
N HIS A 21 -3.60 -0.07 8.79
CA HIS A 21 -2.48 -0.90 9.27
C HIS A 21 -1.31 -0.08 9.81
N VAL A 22 -1.02 1.04 9.16
CA VAL A 22 -0.01 2.00 9.63
C VAL A 22 -0.39 2.56 10.98
N PHE A 23 -1.59 3.12 11.10
CA PHE A 23 -2.07 3.70 12.33
C PHE A 23 -2.08 2.67 13.47
N LEU A 24 -2.59 1.47 13.21
CA LEU A 24 -2.64 0.36 14.17
C LEU A 24 -1.23 -0.03 14.65
N SER A 25 -0.25 -0.07 13.74
CA SER A 25 1.15 -0.31 14.11
C SER A 25 1.72 0.79 15.00
N LEU A 26 1.29 2.05 14.83
CA LEU A 26 1.74 3.18 15.65
C LEU A 26 1.15 3.16 17.06
N ILE A 27 0.05 2.45 17.28
CA ILE A 27 -0.62 2.33 18.59
C ILE A 27 -0.50 0.91 19.17
N ASP A 28 0.51 0.15 18.72
CA ASP A 28 0.84 -1.21 19.17
C ASP A 28 -0.34 -2.20 19.10
N GLN A 29 -1.22 -2.03 18.12
CA GLN A 29 -2.31 -2.96 17.87
C GLN A 29 -1.85 -4.15 17.02
N PRO A 30 -2.42 -5.34 17.25
CA PRO A 30 -2.10 -6.51 16.43
C PRO A 30 -2.55 -6.31 14.98
N ILE A 31 -1.90 -7.02 14.08
CA ILE A 31 -2.26 -7.04 12.65
C ILE A 31 -3.70 -7.54 12.51
N GLN A 32 -4.55 -6.70 11.94
CA GLN A 32 -5.95 -7.02 11.71
C GLN A 32 -6.08 -8.01 10.55
N SER A 33 -7.00 -8.96 10.71
CA SER A 33 -7.28 -10.01 9.73
C SER A 33 -8.78 -10.29 9.66
N GLY A 34 -9.24 -10.94 8.60
CA GLY A 34 -10.64 -11.27 8.41
C GLY A 34 -11.47 -10.11 7.84
N TYR A 35 -12.73 -10.00 8.27
CA TYR A 35 -13.67 -9.04 7.69
C TYR A 35 -13.46 -7.61 8.22
N LEU A 36 -13.65 -6.63 7.35
CA LEU A 36 -13.70 -5.23 7.76
C LEU A 36 -14.98 -4.95 8.56
N PRO A 37 -14.97 -3.95 9.46
CA PRO A 37 -16.16 -3.51 10.18
C PRO A 37 -17.31 -3.19 9.22
N LEU A 38 -18.47 -3.81 9.44
CA LEU A 38 -19.64 -3.64 8.55
C LEU A 38 -20.16 -2.20 8.55
N GLU A 39 -20.05 -1.51 9.68
CA GLU A 39 -20.39 -0.08 9.81
C GLU A 39 -19.55 0.79 8.86
N TRP A 40 -18.25 0.51 8.76
CA TRP A 40 -17.37 1.23 7.84
C TRP A 40 -17.78 0.99 6.39
N ILE A 41 -17.99 -0.29 6.01
CA ILE A 41 -18.44 -0.63 4.65
C ILE A 41 -19.76 0.08 4.33
N ASN A 42 -20.74 0.03 5.24
CA ASN A 42 -22.05 0.63 5.03
C ASN A 42 -21.99 2.16 4.94
N LYS A 43 -21.09 2.80 5.68
CA LYS A 43 -20.87 4.24 5.61
C LYS A 43 -20.28 4.65 4.26
N TRP A 44 -19.25 3.97 3.80
CA TRP A 44 -18.47 4.40 2.64
C TRP A 44 -18.94 3.83 1.29
N LYS A 45 -19.72 2.74 1.27
CA LYS A 45 -20.18 2.10 0.02
C LYS A 45 -20.94 3.05 -0.91
N HIS A 46 -21.64 4.04 -0.36
CA HIS A 46 -22.44 5.00 -1.13
C HIS A 46 -21.59 6.04 -1.86
N TYR A 47 -20.34 6.24 -1.43
CA TYR A 47 -19.41 7.21 -2.01
C TYR A 47 -18.45 6.57 -3.02
N SER A 48 -18.35 5.24 -3.03
CA SER A 48 -17.49 4.52 -3.95
C SER A 48 -18.26 4.15 -5.21
N SER A 49 -17.68 4.47 -6.37
CA SER A 49 -18.14 3.97 -7.67
C SER A 49 -17.82 2.47 -7.86
N GLU A 50 -17.06 1.87 -6.95
CA GLU A 50 -16.57 0.51 -7.03
C GLU A 50 -16.92 -0.31 -5.78
N LEU A 51 -16.83 -1.63 -5.89
CA LEU A 51 -17.06 -2.51 -4.74
C LEU A 51 -15.95 -2.35 -3.72
N LEU A 52 -16.33 -1.96 -2.50
CA LEU A 52 -15.41 -1.90 -1.37
C LEU A 52 -14.90 -3.31 -1.01
N PRO A 53 -13.62 -3.42 -0.60
CA PRO A 53 -13.09 -4.67 -0.08
C PRO A 53 -13.84 -5.06 1.20
N LYS A 54 -14.10 -6.35 1.37
CA LYS A 54 -14.79 -6.88 2.56
C LYS A 54 -13.84 -7.37 3.64
N ARG A 55 -12.55 -7.55 3.32
CA ARG A 55 -11.55 -8.15 4.20
C ARG A 55 -10.32 -7.26 4.34
N TRP A 56 -9.60 -7.44 5.44
CA TRP A 56 -8.31 -6.79 5.68
C TRP A 56 -7.28 -7.21 4.65
N GLU A 57 -7.21 -8.50 4.32
CA GLU A 57 -6.21 -9.01 3.38
C GLU A 57 -6.61 -8.75 1.93
N ASP A 58 -5.61 -8.42 1.12
CA ASP A 58 -5.74 -8.47 -0.33
C ASP A 58 -5.61 -9.90 -0.84
N ARG A 59 -6.54 -10.29 -1.71
CA ARG A 59 -6.40 -11.52 -2.50
C ARG A 59 -5.65 -11.15 -3.77
N LEU A 60 -4.55 -11.85 -4.04
CA LEU A 60 -3.74 -11.66 -5.26
C LEU A 60 -4.52 -11.87 -6.57
N ASN A 61 -5.75 -12.41 -6.50
CA ASN A 61 -6.61 -12.66 -7.65
C ASN A 61 -6.92 -11.41 -8.48
N ASP A 62 -6.84 -10.22 -7.88
CA ASP A 62 -7.08 -8.95 -8.58
C ASP A 62 -5.80 -8.27 -9.06
N TYR A 63 -4.64 -8.94 -8.97
CA TYR A 63 -3.39 -8.39 -9.49
C TYR A 63 -3.39 -8.47 -11.02
N THR A 64 -3.64 -7.34 -11.66
CA THR A 64 -3.43 -7.19 -13.09
C THR A 64 -1.93 -7.21 -13.37
N TYR A 65 -1.47 -8.19 -14.15
CA TYR A 65 -0.09 -8.24 -14.61
C TYR A 65 0.25 -6.94 -15.34
N VAL A 66 1.26 -6.21 -14.85
CA VAL A 66 1.76 -5.00 -15.49
C VAL A 66 2.89 -5.40 -16.46
N PRO A 67 2.73 -5.26 -17.79
CA PRO A 67 3.72 -5.73 -18.76
C PRO A 67 5.12 -5.11 -18.58
N ARG A 68 5.17 -3.89 -18.05
CA ARG A 68 6.42 -3.14 -17.82
C ARG A 68 7.09 -3.41 -16.48
N THR A 69 6.62 -4.40 -15.70
CA THR A 69 7.17 -4.71 -14.37
C THR A 69 8.68 -4.96 -14.41
N LYS A 70 9.17 -5.67 -15.43
CA LYS A 70 10.60 -5.97 -15.59
C LYS A 70 11.43 -4.70 -15.82
N GLU A 71 11.01 -3.85 -16.75
CA GLU A 71 11.67 -2.57 -17.05
C GLU A 71 11.70 -1.64 -15.81
N ILE A 72 10.56 -1.53 -15.11
CA ILE A 72 10.44 -0.72 -13.89
C ILE A 72 11.36 -1.26 -12.80
N SER A 73 11.43 -2.58 -12.62
CA SER A 73 12.29 -3.22 -11.62
C SER A 73 13.77 -2.98 -11.88
N GLU A 74 14.21 -3.05 -13.15
CA GLU A 74 15.58 -2.77 -13.55
C GLU A 74 15.96 -1.29 -13.31
N LYS A 75 15.06 -0.35 -13.65
CA LYS A 75 15.24 1.09 -13.38
C LYS A 75 15.30 1.37 -11.87
N ASN A 76 14.39 0.82 -11.09
CA ASN A 76 14.36 0.98 -9.64
C ASN A 76 15.61 0.40 -8.98
N LYS A 77 16.11 -0.75 -9.45
CA LYS A 77 17.35 -1.35 -8.96
C LYS A 77 18.57 -0.47 -9.23
N LYS A 78 18.70 0.10 -10.44
CA LYS A 78 19.79 1.03 -10.77
C LYS A 78 19.75 2.26 -9.86
N LEU A 79 18.58 2.86 -9.68
CA LEU A 79 18.41 4.03 -8.81
C LEU A 79 18.74 3.71 -7.35
N ALA A 80 18.28 2.57 -6.83
CA ALA A 80 18.56 2.13 -5.47
C ALA A 80 20.06 1.93 -5.22
N LEU A 81 20.77 1.29 -6.16
CA LEU A 81 22.24 1.13 -6.08
C LEU A 81 22.97 2.47 -6.12
N HIS A 82 22.51 3.41 -6.96
CA HIS A 82 23.11 4.74 -7.04
C HIS A 82 22.94 5.52 -5.73
N ILE A 83 21.74 5.52 -5.15
CA ILE A 83 21.48 6.16 -3.85
C ILE A 83 22.32 5.51 -2.74
N ALA A 84 22.41 4.17 -2.71
CA ALA A 84 23.23 3.46 -1.74
C ALA A 84 24.72 3.89 -1.82
N SER A 85 25.24 4.08 -3.04
CA SER A 85 26.63 4.52 -3.23
C SER A 85 26.92 5.89 -2.60
N TRP A 86 25.93 6.80 -2.56
CA TRP A 86 26.09 8.10 -1.89
C TRP A 86 26.24 7.95 -0.38
N TYR A 87 25.53 7.01 0.25
CA TYR A 87 25.66 6.78 1.68
C TYR A 87 26.98 6.09 2.04
N GLU A 88 27.54 5.27 1.15
CA GLU A 88 28.87 4.69 1.35
C GLU A 88 29.98 5.72 1.18
N SER A 89 29.87 6.63 0.20
CA SER A 89 30.87 7.71 0.01
C SER A 89 30.85 8.77 1.10
N THR A 90 29.71 8.99 1.76
CA THR A 90 29.54 10.03 2.81
C THR A 90 29.91 9.52 4.21
N ARG A 91 30.33 8.24 4.33
CA ARG A 91 30.78 7.62 5.59
C ARG A 91 32.30 7.60 5.78
N GLN A 92 33.07 8.13 4.83
CA GLN A 92 34.51 8.42 4.96
C GLN A 92 34.71 9.89 5.35
#